data_AF-A0A8T9Q4H4-F1
#
_entry.id   AF-A0A8T9Q4H4-F1
#
_cell.length_a   1.000
_cell.length_b   1.000
_cell.length_c   1.000
_cell.angle_alpha   90.00
_cell.angle_beta   90.00
_cell.angle_gamma   90.00
#
_symmetry.space_group_name_H-M   'P 1'
#
loop_
_entity.id
_entity.type
_entity.pdbx_description
1 polymer ?
#
loop_
_entity_poly.entity_id
_entity_poly.type
_entity_poly.pdbx_seq_one_letter_code
_entity_poly.pdbx_strand_id
1 'polypeptide(L)'
;MSVFIQLDERLASFATGQHARLTRDRDGSTLQPRANNSGFEERRIDWKRDEFNVAILIQPHFEGMTIDTSRWHFIAVAWVHVVGRGKHVAELRLVSGRPFPEIEACVDELLAAALTLLNGLQRHDLRPLGFE
;
A
#
# COMPACT_ATOMS: atom_id res chain seq x y z
N MET A 1 6.59 17.41 -10.74
CA MET A 1 7.38 17.17 -9.50
C MET A 1 6.62 16.13 -8.72
N SER A 2 7.30 15.08 -8.23
CA SER A 2 6.65 13.98 -7.51
C SER A 2 5.92 14.49 -6.27
N VAL A 3 4.70 14.01 -6.01
CA VAL A 3 3.99 14.31 -4.74
C VAL A 3 4.72 13.70 -3.54
N PHE A 4 5.53 12.66 -3.75
CA PHE A 4 6.28 11.96 -2.71
C PHE A 4 7.66 12.57 -2.40
N ILE A 5 8.02 13.71 -3.00
CA ILE A 5 9.38 14.26 -2.87
C ILE A 5 9.84 14.44 -1.41
N GLN A 6 8.92 14.76 -0.49
CA GLN A 6 9.24 14.94 0.94
C GLN A 6 9.08 13.65 1.77
N LEU A 7 8.49 12.60 1.19
CA LEU A 7 8.25 11.31 1.86
C LEU A 7 9.26 10.24 1.47
N ASP A 8 9.85 10.31 0.28
CA ASP A 8 10.66 9.22 -0.27
C ASP A 8 11.84 8.82 0.63
N GLU A 9 12.51 9.78 1.29
CA GLU A 9 13.59 9.48 2.24
C GLU A 9 13.08 8.80 3.52
N ARG A 10 11.93 9.24 4.03
CA ARG A 10 11.28 8.66 5.22
C ARG A 10 10.83 7.23 4.94
N LEU A 11 10.19 7.00 3.80
CA LEU A 11 9.76 5.68 3.34
C LEU A 11 10.95 4.74 3.09
N ALA A 12 12.03 5.25 2.50
CA ALA A 12 13.25 4.47 2.29
C ALA A 12 13.94 4.08 3.61
N SER A 13 13.97 5.00 4.58
CA SER A 13 14.51 4.75 5.91
C SER A 13 13.71 3.69 6.65
N PHE A 14 12.37 3.81 6.63
CA PHE A 14 11.48 2.79 7.20
C PHE A 14 11.67 1.43 6.53
N ALA A 15 11.69 1.39 5.19
CA ALA A 15 11.85 0.15 4.44
C ALA A 15 13.17 -0.54 4.79
N THR A 16 14.27 0.23 4.87
CA THR A 16 15.58 -0.28 5.29
C THR A 16 15.53 -0.90 6.69
N GLY A 17 14.87 -0.23 7.64
CA GLY A 17 14.73 -0.72 9.01
C GLY A 17 13.95 -2.04 9.14
N GLN A 18 13.09 -2.37 8.16
CA GLN A 18 12.31 -3.60 8.13
C GLN A 18 12.88 -4.67 7.17
N HIS A 19 14.08 -4.45 6.61
CA HIS A 19 14.60 -5.27 5.50
C HIS A 19 13.59 -5.41 4.35
N ALA A 20 12.83 -4.35 4.09
CA ALA A 20 11.78 -4.26 3.10
C ALA A 20 12.27 -3.61 1.81
N ARG A 21 11.53 -3.85 0.73
CA ARG A 21 11.72 -3.23 -0.57
C ARG A 21 10.71 -2.10 -0.76
N LEU A 22 11.21 -0.87 -0.94
CA LEU A 22 10.42 0.24 -1.44
C LEU A 22 10.33 0.16 -2.97
N THR A 23 9.12 0.07 -3.50
CA THR A 23 8.81 0.17 -4.93
C THR A 23 8.08 1.48 -5.19
N ARG A 24 8.50 2.18 -6.24
CA ARG A 24 7.93 3.45 -6.68
C ARG A 24 7.18 3.21 -7.98
N ASP A 25 5.91 3.54 -7.96
CA ASP A 25 4.98 3.45 -9.08
C ASP A 25 4.82 2.01 -9.60
N ARG A 26 3.61 1.68 -10.05
CA ARG A 26 3.35 0.34 -10.59
C ARG A 26 3.77 0.31 -12.05
N ASP A 27 4.94 -0.27 -12.33
CA ASP A 27 5.36 -0.58 -13.70
C ASP A 27 4.26 -1.39 -14.41
N GLY A 28 3.67 -0.83 -15.46
CA GLY A 28 2.74 -1.54 -16.35
C GLY A 28 1.24 -1.38 -16.10
N SER A 29 0.78 -0.34 -15.39
CA SER A 29 -0.66 -0.04 -15.31
C SER A 29 -1.24 0.33 -16.69
N THR A 30 -2.06 -0.56 -17.26
CA THR A 30 -2.92 -0.33 -18.44
C THR A 30 -4.16 0.52 -18.16
N LEU A 31 -4.28 1.08 -16.94
CA LEU A 31 -5.37 1.98 -16.58
C LEU A 31 -5.15 3.31 -17.30
N GLN A 32 -6.03 3.63 -18.26
CA GLN A 32 -5.97 4.88 -19.01
C GLN A 32 -6.30 6.05 -18.08
N PRO A 33 -5.35 6.97 -17.83
CA PRO A 33 -5.63 8.19 -17.10
C PRO A 33 -6.61 9.03 -17.93
N ARG A 34 -7.54 9.74 -17.29
CA ARG A 34 -8.23 10.85 -17.97
C ARG A 34 -7.19 11.80 -18.54
N ALA A 35 -7.35 12.14 -19.82
CA ALA A 35 -6.65 13.01 -20.77
C ALA A 35 -5.37 13.80 -20.40
N ASN A 36 -5.05 14.09 -19.13
CA ASN A 36 -3.99 15.03 -18.74
C ASN A 36 -3.00 14.51 -17.68
N ASN A 37 -3.09 13.27 -17.19
CA ASN A 37 -2.12 12.73 -16.23
C ASN A 37 -1.28 11.62 -16.86
N SER A 38 -0.03 11.91 -17.20
CA SER A 38 1.06 10.92 -17.17
C SER A 38 0.98 10.12 -15.86
N GLY A 39 1.12 8.80 -15.92
CA GLY A 39 1.13 7.79 -14.82
C GLY A 39 0.86 8.27 -13.37
N PHE A 40 -0.05 7.60 -12.68
CA PHE A 40 -0.25 7.89 -11.25
C PHE A 40 0.96 7.47 -10.42
N GLU A 41 1.19 8.18 -9.32
CA GLU A 41 2.25 7.83 -8.37
C GLU A 41 1.72 6.87 -7.29
N GLU A 42 2.54 5.90 -6.90
CA GLU A 42 2.28 4.98 -5.79
C GLU A 42 3.58 4.71 -5.04
N ARG A 43 3.48 4.49 -3.72
CA ARG A 43 4.58 3.90 -2.95
C ARG A 43 4.13 2.62 -2.29
N ARG A 44 4.94 1.58 -2.45
CA ARG A 44 4.70 0.28 -1.85
C ARG A 44 5.94 -0.20 -1.14
N ILE A 45 5.80 -0.58 0.13
CA ILE A 45 6.88 -1.16 0.94
C ILE A 45 6.53 -2.61 1.17
N ASP A 46 7.29 -3.53 0.58
CA ASP A 46 7.04 -4.97 0.64
C ASP A 46 8.12 -5.69 1.46
N TRP A 47 7.71 -6.62 2.30
CA TRP A 47 8.64 -7.55 2.94
C TRP A 47 7.98 -8.89 3.25
N LYS A 48 8.82 -9.82 3.70
CA LYS A 48 8.38 -11.13 4.16
C LYS A 48 8.47 -11.17 5.68
N ARG A 49 7.43 -11.69 6.32
CA ARG A 49 7.40 -11.97 7.75
C ARG A 49 6.87 -13.39 7.95
N ASP A 50 7.76 -14.30 8.33
CA ASP A 50 7.46 -15.74 8.41
C ASP A 50 6.85 -16.28 7.10
N GLU A 51 5.68 -16.91 7.16
CA GLU A 51 4.92 -17.34 5.98
C GLU A 51 4.14 -16.22 5.28
N PHE A 52 4.04 -15.02 5.89
CA PHE A 52 3.26 -13.91 5.38
C PHE A 52 4.10 -13.05 4.43
N ASN A 53 3.48 -12.67 3.32
CA ASN A 53 3.91 -11.51 2.56
C ASN A 53 3.14 -10.31 3.10
N VAL A 54 3.83 -9.22 3.37
CA VAL A 54 3.22 -8.03 3.95
C VAL A 54 3.65 -6.81 3.15
N ALA A 55 2.76 -5.84 3.06
CA ALA A 55 3.07 -4.58 2.42
C ALA A 55 2.33 -3.40 3.05
N ILE A 56 2.91 -2.22 2.86
CA ILE A 56 2.26 -0.93 3.08
C ILE A 56 2.12 -0.24 1.73
N LEU A 57 0.93 0.27 1.42
CA LEU A 57 0.61 0.98 0.17
C LEU A 57 0.16 2.40 0.48
N ILE A 58 0.73 3.36 -0.27
CA ILE A 58 0.25 4.73 -0.39
C ILE A 58 -0.12 4.95 -1.85
N GLN A 59 -1.42 4.98 -2.13
CA GLN A 59 -1.95 4.97 -3.49
C GLN A 59 -3.16 5.89 -3.62
N PRO A 60 -3.43 6.47 -4.82
CA PRO A 60 -4.63 7.23 -5.08
C PRO A 60 -5.88 6.33 -5.04
N HIS A 61 -7.05 6.94 -5.02
CA HIS A 61 -8.31 6.22 -5.11
C HIS A 61 -8.54 5.73 -6.53
N PHE A 62 -8.82 4.43 -6.65
CA PHE A 62 -9.23 3.81 -7.91
C PHE A 62 -10.75 3.71 -7.95
N GLU A 63 -11.34 4.22 -9.03
CA GLU A 63 -12.76 4.16 -9.30
C GLU A 63 -12.97 3.57 -10.70
N GLY A 64 -13.21 2.26 -10.76
CA GLY A 64 -13.25 1.52 -12.03
C GLY A 64 -11.93 1.61 -12.78
N MET A 65 -11.98 2.15 -14.01
CA MET A 65 -10.78 2.42 -14.82
C MET A 65 -10.15 3.80 -14.58
N THR A 66 -10.69 4.57 -13.63
CA THR A 66 -10.25 5.93 -13.36
C THR A 66 -9.45 6.01 -12.06
N ILE A 67 -8.55 6.99 -12.02
CA ILE A 67 -7.69 7.27 -10.87
C ILE A 67 -8.00 8.70 -10.40
N ASP A 68 -8.37 8.83 -9.15
CA ASP A 68 -8.61 10.10 -8.48
C ASP A 68 -7.43 10.44 -7.56
N THR A 69 -6.56 11.35 -8.04
CA THR A 69 -5.37 11.80 -7.31
C THR A 69 -5.67 12.89 -6.27
N SER A 70 -6.93 13.28 -6.08
CA SER A 70 -7.35 14.14 -4.96
C SER A 70 -7.60 13.33 -3.68
N ARG A 71 -7.84 12.02 -3.81
CA ARG A 71 -8.14 11.10 -2.72
C ARG A 71 -7.09 10.01 -2.66
N TRP A 72 -6.45 9.87 -1.51
CA TRP A 72 -5.38 8.92 -1.27
C TRP A 72 -5.73 7.98 -0.13
N HIS A 73 -5.11 6.80 -0.16
CA HIS A 73 -5.26 5.75 0.84
C HIS A 73 -3.90 5.38 1.41
N PHE A 74 -3.90 5.07 2.70
CA PHE A 74 -2.78 4.41 3.38
C PHE A 74 -3.26 3.04 3.86
N ILE A 75 -2.66 1.98 3.33
CA ILE A 75 -3.16 0.61 3.48
C ILE A 75 -2.05 -0.30 3.97
N ALA A 76 -2.33 -1.06 5.04
CA ALA A 76 -1.52 -2.21 5.44
C ALA A 76 -2.18 -3.47 4.88
N VAL A 77 -1.40 -4.33 4.23
CA VAL A 77 -1.91 -5.57 3.65
C VAL A 77 -0.99 -6.74 4.02
N ALA A 78 -1.60 -7.89 4.32
CA ALA A 78 -0.91 -9.15 4.49
C ALA A 78 -1.54 -10.21 3.61
N TRP A 79 -0.76 -11.11 3.03
CA TRP A 79 -1.28 -12.23 2.27
C TRP A 79 -0.42 -13.48 2.35
N VAL A 80 -1.09 -14.62 2.21
CA VAL A 80 -0.48 -15.94 2.07
C VAL A 80 -1.06 -16.64 0.85
N HIS A 81 -0.23 -17.43 0.18
CA HIS A 81 -0.70 -18.37 -0.84
C HIS A 81 -0.90 -19.74 -0.20
N VAL A 82 -2.14 -20.21 -0.18
CA VAL A 82 -2.49 -21.53 0.34
C VAL A 82 -2.64 -22.48 -0.84
N VAL A 83 -1.83 -23.55 -0.86
CA VAL A 83 -1.88 -24.59 -1.91
C VAL A 83 -3.30 -25.15 -2.00
N GLY A 84 -3.85 -25.15 -3.22
CA GLY A 84 -5.22 -25.62 -3.49
C GLY A 84 -6.35 -24.69 -3.04
N ARG A 85 -6.07 -23.54 -2.39
CA ARG A 85 -7.09 -22.57 -1.94
C ARG A 85 -6.84 -21.12 -2.37
N GLY A 86 -5.75 -20.86 -3.09
CA GLY A 86 -5.45 -19.54 -3.61
C GLY A 86 -4.94 -18.54 -2.57
N LYS A 87 -5.03 -17.25 -2.90
CA LYS A 87 -4.52 -16.15 -2.08
C LYS A 87 -5.50 -15.81 -0.96
N HIS A 88 -5.01 -15.76 0.27
CA HIS A 88 -5.76 -15.22 1.40
C HIS A 88 -5.15 -13.88 1.79
N VAL A 89 -5.98 -12.90 2.11
CA VAL A 89 -5.58 -11.51 2.30
C VAL A 89 -6.23 -10.93 3.56
N ALA A 90 -5.49 -10.10 4.28
CA ALA A 90 -6.01 -9.14 5.23
C ALA A 90 -5.61 -7.74 4.72
N GLU A 91 -6.58 -6.85 4.57
CA GLU A 91 -6.36 -5.47 4.15
C GLU A 91 -6.93 -4.54 5.24
N LEU A 92 -6.08 -3.65 5.76
CA LEU A 92 -6.45 -2.67 6.77
C LEU A 92 -6.16 -1.28 6.22
N ARG A 93 -7.22 -0.48 6.00
CA ARG A 93 -7.10 0.90 5.56
C ARG A 93 -6.99 1.80 6.78
N LEU A 94 -5.79 2.32 7.03
CA LEU A 94 -5.51 3.29 8.09
C LEU A 94 -5.99 4.69 7.71
N VAL A 95 -5.90 5.03 6.42
CA VAL A 95 -6.48 6.23 5.85
C VAL A 95 -7.22 5.85 4.58
N SER A 96 -8.45 6.37 4.43
CA SER A 96 -9.28 6.12 3.26
C SER A 96 -9.82 7.42 2.66
N GLY A 97 -9.38 7.75 1.45
CA GLY A 97 -9.93 8.83 0.64
C GLY A 97 -9.63 10.25 1.14
N ARG A 98 -8.44 10.47 1.71
CA ARG A 98 -8.00 11.78 2.20
C ARG A 98 -7.06 12.49 1.22
N PRO A 99 -6.94 13.83 1.26
CA PRO A 99 -5.87 14.54 0.55
C PRO A 99 -4.48 14.03 0.93
N PHE A 100 -3.57 13.96 -0.04
CA PHE A 100 -2.19 13.51 0.18
C PHE A 100 -1.46 14.27 1.30
N PRO A 101 -1.55 15.62 1.43
CA PRO A 101 -0.87 16.33 2.50
C PRO A 101 -1.28 15.90 3.91
N GLU A 102 -2.51 15.39 4.09
CA GLU A 102 -2.94 14.84 5.38
C GLU A 102 -2.20 13.54 5.71
N ILE A 103 -1.94 12.69 4.72
CA ILE A 103 -1.14 11.47 4.88
C ILE A 103 0.33 11.82 5.11
N GLU A 104 0.87 12.78 4.37
CA GLU A 104 2.25 13.24 4.50
C GLU A 104 2.54 13.79 5.90
N ALA A 105 1.58 14.51 6.50
CA ALA A 105 1.72 15.10 7.83
C ALA A 105 1.79 14.06 8.96
N CYS A 106 1.18 12.88 8.80
CA CYS A 106 1.14 11.83 9.84
C CYS A 106 1.80 10.50 9.39
N VAL A 107 2.64 10.53 8.35
CA VAL A 107 3.20 9.33 7.74
C VAL A 107 3.94 8.43 8.74
N ASP A 108 4.67 9.01 9.69
CA ASP A 108 5.47 8.24 10.65
C ASP A 108 4.57 7.51 11.66
N GLU A 109 3.48 8.14 12.09
CA GLU A 109 2.45 7.51 12.93
C GLU A 109 1.73 6.38 12.18
N LEU A 110 1.40 6.62 10.90
CA LEU A 110 0.77 5.61 10.04
C LEU A 110 1.69 4.41 9.80
N LEU A 111 2.98 4.64 9.58
CA LEU A 111 3.98 3.58 9.43
C LEU A 111 4.11 2.74 10.71
N ALA A 112 4.17 3.39 11.88
CA ALA A 112 4.22 2.71 13.17
C ALA A 112 2.94 1.89 13.46
N ALA A 113 1.77 2.46 13.16
CA ALA A 113 0.48 1.78 13.30
C ALA A 113 0.38 0.57 12.36
N ALA A 114 0.78 0.73 11.09
CA ALA A 114 0.81 -0.36 10.12
C ALA A 114 1.76 -1.47 10.55
N LEU A 115 2.96 -1.15 11.02
CA LEU A 115 3.91 -2.14 11.51
C LEU A 115 3.33 -2.94 12.68
N THR A 116 2.70 -2.25 13.64
CA THR A 116 2.05 -2.87 14.80
C THR A 116 0.94 -3.82 14.37
N LEU A 117 0.04 -3.35 13.49
CA LEU A 117 -1.06 -4.15 12.97
C LEU A 117 -0.55 -5.36 12.20
N LEU A 118 0.38 -5.13 11.26
CA LEU A 118 0.94 -6.19 10.46
C LEU A 118 1.55 -7.23 11.38
N ASN A 119 2.48 -6.88 12.27
CA ASN A 119 3.12 -7.79 13.23
C ASN A 119 2.15 -8.58 14.13
N GLY A 120 0.97 -8.02 14.43
CA GLY A 120 -0.07 -8.71 15.20
C GLY A 120 -0.90 -9.73 14.41
N LEU A 121 -0.91 -9.67 13.07
CA LEU A 121 -1.76 -10.53 12.25
C LEU A 121 -1.38 -12.01 12.35
N GLN A 122 -2.41 -12.84 12.52
CA GLN A 122 -2.36 -14.29 12.50
C GLN A 122 -3.08 -14.85 11.27
N ARG A 123 -2.87 -16.14 10.98
CA ARG A 123 -3.45 -16.78 9.79
C ARG A 123 -4.97 -16.69 9.72
N HIS A 124 -5.65 -16.73 10.87
CA HIS A 124 -7.10 -16.70 10.93
C HIS A 124 -7.70 -15.33 10.63
N ASP A 125 -6.88 -14.27 10.65
CA ASP A 125 -7.30 -12.91 10.28
C ASP A 125 -7.40 -12.75 8.75
N LEU A 126 -6.73 -13.61 7.99
CA LEU A 126 -6.75 -13.56 6.54
C LEU A 126 -8.00 -14.25 6.00
N ARG A 127 -8.64 -13.61 5.01
CA ARG A 127 -9.81 -14.13 4.32
C ARG A 127 -9.44 -14.58 2.91
N PRO A 128 -10.08 -15.60 2.34
CA PRO A 128 -9.91 -15.93 0.93
C PRO A 128 -10.17 -14.67 0.08
N LEU A 129 -9.25 -14.34 -0.83
CA LEU A 129 -9.48 -13.27 -1.80
C LEU A 129 -10.57 -13.74 -2.76
N GLY A 130 -11.79 -13.28 -2.55
CA GLY A 130 -12.93 -13.58 -3.41
C GLY A 130 -12.76 -12.94 -4.78
N PHE A 131 -13.10 -13.69 -5.83
CA PHE A 131 -13.57 -13.09 -7.07
C PHE A 131 -15.01 -12.67 -6.79
N GLU A 132 -15.22 -11.43 -6.33
CA GLU A 132 -16.53 -10.78 -6.45
C GLU A 132 -16.72 -10.26 -7.87
#